data_AF-A0A9Q7B7G7-F1
#
_entry.id   AF-A0A9Q7B7G7-F1
#
_cell.length_a   1.000
_cell.length_b   1.000
_cell.length_c   1.000
_cell.angle_alpha   90.00
_cell.angle_beta   90.00
_cell.angle_gamma   90.00
#
_symmetry.space_group_name_H-M   'P 1'
#
loop_
_entity.id
_entity.type
_entity.pdbx_description
1 polymer ?
#
loop_
_entity_poly.entity_id
_entity_poly.type
_entity_poly.pdbx_seq_one_letter_code
_entity_poly.pdbx_strand_id
1 'polypeptide(L)'
;MKIDKLRHSLLAAMLASFTTIGLANHAQAYDVYHTVHAAANGAVDWSLASFGVSGVNPNLSFFYAASDVEAQQLLPRYECFVKVHLANTVAHPLQNAQDIAGDVSVAIGGPNNPLPFPWRIVFDNVPPGHWNIGKGEMVNIVPQPPPSNNTASRVAALGFHNLAFNANNFGVTVINGSQQNCMR
;
A
#
# COMPACT_ATOMS: atom_id res chain seq x y z
N MET A 1 5.09 -8.31 -82.31
CA MET A 1 5.38 -6.88 -82.05
C MET A 1 4.08 -6.08 -81.98
N LYS A 2 3.56 -5.82 -80.78
CA LYS A 2 3.10 -4.49 -80.31
C LYS A 2 2.50 -4.63 -78.91
N ILE A 3 3.07 -3.84 -78.01
CA ILE A 3 2.75 -3.66 -76.60
C ILE A 3 1.64 -2.61 -76.48
N ASP A 4 0.95 -2.63 -75.33
CA ASP A 4 0.21 -1.55 -74.66
C ASP A 4 -1.33 -1.59 -74.68
N LYS A 5 -1.90 -1.89 -73.50
CA LYS A 5 -2.49 -0.85 -72.63
C LYS A 5 -2.90 -1.38 -71.25
N LEU A 6 -2.17 -0.91 -70.22
CA LEU A 6 -2.58 -0.84 -68.81
C LEU A 6 -3.92 -0.11 -68.65
N ARG A 7 -4.90 -0.68 -67.93
CA ARG A 7 -5.91 0.00 -67.07
C ARG A 7 -6.39 -0.98 -65.98
N HIS A 8 -5.82 -0.90 -64.78
CA HIS A 8 -6.45 -0.34 -63.57
C HIS A 8 -7.74 -1.05 -63.12
N SER A 9 -7.64 -1.92 -62.12
CA SER A 9 -8.59 -1.96 -61.01
C SER A 9 -7.89 -2.53 -59.77
N LEU A 10 -7.43 -1.60 -58.94
CA LEU A 10 -6.97 -1.82 -57.57
C LEU A 10 -8.16 -2.16 -56.65
N LEU A 11 -7.81 -2.63 -55.46
CA LEU A 11 -8.63 -2.78 -54.24
C LEU A 11 -9.28 -4.14 -54.01
N ALA A 12 -8.51 -5.04 -53.39
CA ALA A 12 -9.03 -5.96 -52.39
C ALA A 12 -8.26 -5.71 -51.09
N ALA A 13 -9.03 -5.40 -50.04
CA ALA A 13 -8.58 -4.98 -48.73
C ALA A 13 -7.74 -6.04 -48.02
N MET A 14 -6.60 -5.63 -47.48
CA MET A 14 -6.02 -6.26 -46.30
C MET A 14 -6.00 -5.23 -45.18
N LEU A 15 -7.07 -5.21 -44.38
CA LEU A 15 -7.04 -4.63 -43.04
C LEU A 15 -6.05 -5.46 -42.23
N ALA A 16 -4.82 -4.98 -42.12
CA ALA A 16 -3.91 -5.43 -41.08
C ALA A 16 -4.50 -4.95 -39.74
N SER A 17 -4.98 -5.91 -38.95
CA SER A 17 -5.40 -5.71 -37.58
C SER A 17 -4.22 -5.17 -36.77
N PHE A 18 -4.13 -3.85 -36.61
CA PHE A 18 -3.30 -3.27 -35.57
C PHE A 18 -3.95 -3.65 -34.23
N THR A 19 -3.52 -4.77 -33.65
CA THR A 19 -3.61 -4.93 -32.20
C THR A 19 -2.67 -3.88 -31.64
N THR A 20 -3.22 -2.71 -31.33
CA THR A 20 -2.62 -1.82 -30.36
C THR A 20 -2.39 -2.65 -29.12
N ILE A 21 -1.14 -3.05 -28.91
CA ILE A 21 -0.64 -3.29 -27.56
C ILE A 21 -0.81 -1.92 -26.91
N GLY A 22 -1.98 -1.72 -26.30
CA GLY A 22 -2.11 -0.72 -25.28
C GLY A 22 -1.04 -1.11 -24.28
N LEU A 23 0.10 -0.42 -24.31
CA LEU A 23 0.82 -0.12 -23.11
C LEU A 23 -0.25 0.49 -22.21
N ALA A 24 -0.91 -0.38 -21.45
CA ALA A 24 -1.60 0.01 -20.26
C ALA A 24 -0.54 0.80 -19.53
N ASN A 25 -0.70 2.12 -19.56
CA ASN A 25 0.03 3.03 -18.72
C ASN A 25 -0.50 2.71 -17.32
N HIS A 26 -0.08 1.55 -16.80
CA HIS A 26 -0.16 1.27 -15.39
C HIS A 26 0.69 2.38 -14.81
N ALA A 27 0.04 3.46 -14.34
CA ALA A 27 0.59 4.19 -13.21
C ALA A 27 1.00 3.07 -12.24
N GLN A 28 2.32 2.83 -12.15
CA GLN A 28 2.81 1.65 -11.46
C GLN A 28 2.30 1.77 -10.04
N ALA A 29 1.48 0.80 -9.62
CA ALA A 29 0.93 0.81 -8.28
C ALA A 29 2.11 0.82 -7.31
N TYR A 30 2.17 1.85 -6.46
CA TYR A 30 3.22 1.97 -5.47
C TYR A 30 2.69 1.40 -4.16
N ASP A 31 3.13 0.20 -3.82
CA ASP A 31 2.66 -0.51 -2.64
C ASP A 31 3.75 -0.53 -1.57
N VAL A 32 3.35 -0.24 -0.34
CA VAL A 32 4.22 -0.34 0.84
C VAL A 32 3.66 -1.39 1.79
N TYR A 33 4.55 -1.99 2.56
CA TYR A 33 4.27 -3.21 3.31
C TYR A 33 4.62 -2.99 4.78
N HIS A 34 3.78 -3.53 5.64
CA HIS A 34 3.99 -3.59 7.08
C HIS A 34 3.96 -5.04 7.52
N THR A 35 4.98 -5.47 8.24
CA THR A 35 5.05 -6.84 8.79
C THR A 35 4.07 -6.98 9.95
N VAL A 36 3.32 -8.08 9.99
CA VAL A 36 2.39 -8.35 11.08
C VAL A 36 2.56 -9.78 11.59
N HIS A 37 2.24 -9.98 12.85
CA HIS A 37 2.10 -11.32 13.41
C HIS A 37 0.80 -11.96 12.92
N ALA A 38 0.76 -13.29 12.90
CA ALA A 38 -0.43 -14.05 12.60
C ALA A 38 -0.55 -15.30 13.47
N ALA A 39 -1.79 -15.70 13.75
CA ALA A 39 -2.07 -16.98 14.38
C ALA A 39 -1.76 -18.13 13.40
N ALA A 40 -1.61 -19.36 13.91
CA ALA A 40 -1.25 -20.53 13.10
C ALA A 40 -2.23 -20.84 11.94
N ASN A 41 -3.45 -20.30 11.97
CA ASN A 41 -4.44 -20.42 10.89
C ASN A 41 -4.34 -19.32 9.82
N GLY A 42 -3.40 -18.39 9.93
CA GLY A 42 -3.20 -17.27 8.99
C GLY A 42 -3.95 -16.00 9.36
N ALA A 43 -4.73 -15.98 10.44
CA ALA A 43 -5.41 -14.77 10.88
C ALA A 43 -4.41 -13.75 11.41
N VAL A 44 -4.40 -12.54 10.82
CA VAL A 44 -3.53 -11.44 11.25
C VAL A 44 -3.86 -11.01 12.68
N ASP A 45 -2.82 -10.75 13.47
CA ASP A 45 -2.95 -10.12 14.79
C ASP A 45 -3.12 -8.60 14.63
N TRP A 46 -4.36 -8.13 14.77
CA TRP A 46 -4.73 -6.71 14.76
C TRP A 46 -4.55 -6.05 16.13
N SER A 47 -3.39 -6.26 16.75
CA SER A 47 -3.03 -5.66 18.04
C SER A 47 -1.82 -4.74 17.91
N LEU A 48 -1.49 -4.05 19.01
CA LEU A 48 -0.28 -3.24 19.08
C LEU A 48 1.03 -4.04 18.90
N ALA A 49 0.99 -5.38 19.04
CA ALA A 49 2.17 -6.22 18.82
C ALA A 49 2.59 -6.23 17.34
N SER A 50 1.61 -6.24 16.43
CA SER A 50 1.84 -6.08 14.99
C SER A 50 2.04 -4.62 14.62
N PHE A 51 1.20 -3.70 15.11
CA PHE A 51 1.19 -2.29 14.70
C PHE A 51 1.98 -1.38 15.65
N GLY A 52 3.20 -1.79 15.97
CA GLY A 52 4.08 -1.08 16.89
C GLY A 52 4.47 0.32 16.39
N VAL A 53 4.14 1.35 17.17
CA VAL A 53 4.57 2.75 16.96
C VAL A 53 5.71 2.99 17.92
N SER A 54 6.91 3.28 17.41
CA SER A 54 8.11 3.31 18.25
C SER A 54 9.21 4.24 17.71
N GLY A 55 10.29 4.39 18.47
CA GLY A 55 11.42 5.27 18.16
C GLY A 55 11.38 6.63 18.86
N VAL A 56 12.45 7.41 18.68
CA VAL A 56 12.60 8.77 19.24
C VAL A 56 11.58 9.73 18.64
N ASN A 57 11.34 9.59 17.33
CA ASN A 57 10.23 10.22 16.61
C ASN A 57 9.20 9.12 16.31
N PRO A 58 8.22 8.88 17.21
CA PRO A 58 7.43 7.67 17.16
C PRO A 58 6.61 7.57 15.89
N ASN A 59 6.79 6.48 15.16
CA ASN A 59 6.10 6.23 13.90
C ASN A 59 5.77 4.74 13.72
N LEU A 60 4.81 4.47 12.83
CA LEU A 60 4.55 3.15 12.28
C LEU A 60 5.29 3.02 10.96
N SER A 61 6.12 1.99 10.85
CA SER A 61 7.03 1.76 9.74
C SER A 61 6.41 0.90 8.64
N PHE A 62 6.73 1.26 7.40
CA PHE A 62 6.43 0.52 6.19
C PHE A 62 7.68 0.45 5.32
N PHE A 63 7.75 -0.54 4.44
CA PHE A 63 8.83 -0.66 3.47
C PHE A 63 8.25 -0.86 2.08
N TYR A 64 8.90 -0.29 1.07
CA TYR A 64 8.56 -0.52 -0.32
C TYR A 64 9.13 -1.86 -0.82
N ALA A 65 8.36 -2.53 -1.68
CA ALA A 65 8.83 -3.60 -2.54
C ALA A 65 8.08 -3.51 -3.88
N ALA A 66 8.73 -3.83 -5.01
CA ALA A 66 8.11 -3.74 -6.32
C ALA A 66 7.05 -4.84 -6.57
N SER A 67 6.99 -5.86 -5.71
CA SER A 67 5.98 -6.90 -5.75
C SER A 67 5.81 -7.60 -4.39
N ASP A 68 4.67 -8.30 -4.22
CA ASP A 68 4.42 -9.15 -3.05
C ASP A 68 5.52 -10.23 -2.88
N VAL A 69 6.03 -10.77 -3.98
CA VAL A 69 7.12 -11.77 -3.98
C VAL A 69 8.42 -11.17 -3.48
N GLU A 70 8.75 -9.95 -3.90
CA GLU A 70 9.94 -9.26 -3.42
C GLU A 70 9.80 -8.91 -1.93
N ALA A 71 8.63 -8.47 -1.47
CA ALA A 71 8.37 -8.22 -0.05
C ALA A 71 8.64 -9.48 0.81
N GLN A 72 8.17 -10.65 0.34
CA GLN A 72 8.42 -11.94 0.98
C GLN A 72 9.91 -12.31 1.02
N GLN A 73 10.68 -11.98 -0.03
CA GLN A 73 12.11 -12.25 -0.10
C GLN A 73 12.94 -11.32 0.78
N LEU A 74 12.56 -10.04 0.88
CA LEU A 74 13.24 -9.04 1.70
C LEU A 74 13.07 -9.31 3.20
N LEU A 75 11.89 -9.81 3.60
CA LEU A 75 11.53 -10.01 5.00
C LEU A 75 10.99 -11.44 5.25
N PRO A 76 11.81 -12.47 5.00
CA PRO A 76 11.36 -13.87 4.91
C PRO A 76 11.00 -14.50 6.26
N ARG A 77 11.17 -13.77 7.37
CA ARG A 77 10.91 -14.27 8.72
C ARG A 77 9.52 -13.89 9.25
N TYR A 78 8.81 -13.00 8.57
CA TYR A 78 7.52 -12.51 9.04
C TYR A 78 6.37 -13.31 8.45
N GLU A 79 5.37 -13.59 9.28
CA GLU A 79 4.29 -14.53 8.98
C GLU A 79 3.38 -13.99 7.87
N CYS A 80 2.92 -12.76 8.02
CA CYS A 80 2.05 -12.08 7.07
C CYS A 80 2.46 -10.60 6.89
N PHE A 81 1.92 -9.96 5.86
CA PHE A 81 2.07 -8.52 5.68
C PHE A 81 0.72 -7.84 5.47
N VAL A 82 0.63 -6.60 5.94
CA VAL A 82 -0.37 -5.64 5.47
C VAL A 82 0.25 -4.81 4.37
N LYS A 83 -0.33 -4.89 3.18
CA LYS A 83 0.02 -4.10 2.01
C LYS A 83 -0.90 -2.89 1.90
N VAL A 84 -0.31 -1.72 1.69
CA VAL A 84 -0.99 -0.44 1.55
C VAL A 84 -0.64 0.16 0.19
N HIS A 85 -1.66 0.42 -0.60
CA HIS A 85 -1.55 1.06 -1.91
C HIS A 85 -1.49 2.58 -1.78
N LEU A 86 -0.45 3.19 -2.34
CA LEU A 86 -0.22 4.63 -2.36
C LEU A 86 -0.53 5.20 -3.75
N ALA A 87 -1.77 5.63 -3.95
CA ALA A 87 -2.33 5.94 -5.27
C ALA A 87 -1.69 7.14 -5.97
N ASN A 88 -1.05 8.05 -5.22
CA ASN A 88 -0.48 9.29 -5.76
C ASN A 88 1.06 9.24 -5.83
N THR A 89 1.66 8.10 -5.46
CA THR A 89 3.10 7.95 -5.41
C THR A 89 3.67 7.51 -6.75
N VAL A 90 4.75 8.17 -7.17
CA VAL A 90 5.51 7.83 -8.39
C VAL A 90 6.52 6.71 -8.12
N ALA A 91 6.98 6.00 -9.16
CA ALA A 91 7.91 4.87 -9.02
C ALA A 91 9.22 5.17 -8.27
N HIS A 92 9.68 6.43 -8.32
CA HIS A 92 10.91 6.89 -7.66
C HIS A 92 10.63 8.14 -6.81
N PRO A 93 10.02 7.99 -5.63
CA PRO A 93 9.73 9.11 -4.76
C PRO A 93 11.04 9.74 -4.25
N LEU A 94 11.06 11.07 -4.16
CA LEU A 94 12.14 11.79 -3.49
C LEU A 94 11.96 11.71 -1.97
N GLN A 95 13.05 11.79 -1.21
CA GLN A 95 12.96 11.87 0.24
C GLN A 95 12.02 13.01 0.68
N ASN A 96 11.17 12.72 1.67
CA ASN A 96 10.05 13.53 2.14
C ASN A 96 8.85 13.63 1.19
N ALA A 97 8.79 12.83 0.13
CA ALA A 97 7.55 12.62 -0.61
C ALA A 97 6.45 12.15 0.34
N GLN A 98 5.22 12.56 0.05
CA GLN A 98 4.05 12.32 0.89
C GLN A 98 2.95 11.68 0.06
N ASP A 99 2.22 10.78 0.70
CA ASP A 99 0.95 10.29 0.20
C ASP A 99 -0.01 10.12 1.38
N ILE A 100 -1.17 9.52 1.11
CA ILE A 100 -2.21 9.25 2.09
C ILE A 100 -2.45 7.75 2.24
N ALA A 101 -2.64 7.32 3.48
CA ALA A 101 -3.09 5.99 3.84
C ALA A 101 -4.51 6.06 4.42
N GLY A 102 -5.38 5.19 3.92
CA GLY A 102 -6.78 5.11 4.33
C GLY A 102 -7.70 6.11 3.61
N ASP A 103 -8.97 6.10 4.01
CA ASP A 103 -10.03 6.86 3.36
C ASP A 103 -10.97 7.49 4.40
N VAL A 104 -11.48 8.69 4.10
CA VAL A 104 -12.32 9.48 5.01
C VAL A 104 -13.63 8.78 5.38
N SER A 105 -14.10 7.86 4.53
CA SER A 105 -15.33 7.10 4.73
C SER A 105 -15.16 5.95 5.74
N VAL A 106 -13.93 5.62 6.14
CA VAL A 106 -13.66 4.62 7.17
C VAL A 106 -13.52 5.29 8.52
N ALA A 107 -14.49 5.02 9.38
CA ALA A 107 -14.38 5.38 10.79
C ALA A 107 -13.35 4.48 11.47
N ILE A 108 -12.44 5.09 12.23
CA ILE A 108 -11.58 4.34 13.15
C ILE A 108 -12.38 4.03 14.42
N GLY A 109 -13.00 5.06 15.00
CA GLY A 109 -13.80 4.95 16.23
C GLY A 109 -13.01 4.37 17.40
N GLY A 110 -13.64 4.25 18.56
CA GLY A 110 -13.05 3.55 19.70
C GLY A 110 -12.29 4.43 20.70
N PRO A 111 -11.66 3.79 21.70
CA PRO A 111 -11.04 4.49 22.82
C PRO A 111 -9.80 5.30 22.38
N ASN A 112 -9.44 6.30 23.18
CA ASN A 112 -8.26 7.14 23.02
C ASN A 112 -8.32 8.24 21.93
N ASN A 113 -9.52 8.64 21.52
CA ASN A 113 -9.75 9.77 20.62
C ASN A 113 -8.85 9.74 19.37
N PRO A 114 -8.99 8.70 18.52
CA PRO A 114 -8.22 8.59 17.29
C PRO A 114 -8.47 9.80 16.39
N LEU A 115 -7.44 10.25 15.69
CA LEU A 115 -7.57 11.19 14.60
C LEU A 115 -8.10 10.45 13.36
N PRO A 116 -9.05 11.04 12.60
CA PRO A 116 -9.68 10.37 11.48
C PRO A 116 -8.71 10.16 10.31
N PHE A 117 -9.03 9.20 9.44
CA PHE A 117 -8.41 9.07 8.14
C PHE A 117 -8.72 10.28 7.22
N PRO A 118 -7.89 10.54 6.21
CA PRO A 118 -6.69 9.78 5.85
C PRO A 118 -5.47 10.23 6.66
N TRP A 119 -4.53 9.32 6.87
CA TRP A 119 -3.27 9.63 7.53
C TRP A 119 -2.18 9.91 6.51
N ARG A 120 -1.35 10.91 6.77
CA ARG A 120 -0.18 11.16 5.93
C ARG A 120 0.88 10.08 6.16
N ILE A 121 1.37 9.52 5.05
CA ILE A 121 2.54 8.64 5.04
C ILE A 121 3.70 9.34 4.31
N VAL A 122 4.91 9.24 4.85
CA VAL A 122 6.09 10.00 4.38
C VAL A 122 7.22 9.06 4.01
N PHE A 123 7.82 9.26 2.84
CA PHE A 123 9.02 8.54 2.39
C PHE A 123 10.26 9.15 3.02
N ASP A 124 10.74 8.60 4.15
CA ASP A 124 11.98 9.09 4.75
C ASP A 124 13.24 8.44 4.12
N ASN A 125 13.07 7.30 3.44
CA ASN A 125 14.14 6.52 2.82
C ASN A 125 15.27 6.12 3.79
N VAL A 126 14.97 5.99 5.09
CA VAL A 126 15.92 5.59 6.13
C VAL A 126 15.31 4.48 7.01
N PRO A 127 15.62 3.19 6.75
CA PRO A 127 16.52 2.65 5.70
C PRO A 127 15.95 2.80 4.28
N PRO A 128 16.72 2.49 3.21
CA PRO A 128 16.22 2.62 1.84
C PRO A 128 14.88 1.92 1.62
N GLY A 129 13.95 2.59 0.94
CA GLY A 129 12.59 2.09 0.74
C GLY A 129 11.64 2.31 1.92
N HIS A 130 12.08 2.91 3.02
CA HIS A 130 11.26 3.11 4.22
C HIS A 130 10.27 4.27 4.07
N TRP A 131 9.06 4.00 4.54
CA TRP A 131 7.95 4.93 4.66
C TRP A 131 7.42 4.89 6.09
N ASN A 132 6.85 6.00 6.57
CA ASN A 132 6.34 6.05 7.93
C ASN A 132 5.07 6.87 8.06
N ILE A 133 4.22 6.47 9.02
CA ILE A 133 3.11 7.28 9.51
C ILE A 133 3.47 7.74 10.92
N GLY A 134 3.60 9.05 11.10
CA GLY A 134 3.94 9.64 12.40
C GLY A 134 2.81 9.45 13.41
N LYS A 135 3.15 9.28 14.69
CA LYS A 135 2.19 9.19 15.80
C LYS A 135 1.14 10.31 15.80
N GLY A 136 1.53 11.52 15.42
CA GLY A 136 0.65 12.68 15.35
C GLY A 136 -0.44 12.61 14.28
N GLU A 137 -0.35 11.67 13.33
CA GLU A 137 -1.43 11.38 12.38
C GLU A 137 -2.53 10.52 13.03
N MET A 138 -2.16 9.70 14.01
CA MET A 138 -3.04 8.70 14.61
C MET A 138 -3.76 9.23 15.84
N VAL A 139 -3.07 10.03 16.65
CA VAL A 139 -3.58 10.54 17.93
C VAL A 139 -3.19 12.00 18.11
N ASN A 140 -4.06 12.76 18.79
CA ASN A 140 -3.75 14.14 19.14
C ASN A 140 -2.64 14.17 20.20
N ILE A 141 -1.48 14.72 19.83
CA ILE A 141 -0.29 14.84 20.70
C ILE A 141 -0.27 16.12 21.56
N VAL A 142 -1.26 17.01 21.39
CA VAL A 142 -1.36 18.27 22.13
C VAL A 142 -1.73 18.08 23.61
N PRO A 143 -2.69 17.21 24.00
CA PRO A 143 -3.05 17.00 25.40
C PRO A 143 -1.83 16.64 26.26
N GLN A 144 -1.85 17.06 27.53
CA GLN A 144 -0.78 16.79 28.48
C GLN A 144 -1.30 15.91 29.65
N PRO A 145 -0.67 14.76 29.93
CA PRO A 145 0.46 14.18 29.20
C PRO A 145 0.06 13.71 27.78
N PRO A 146 0.99 13.74 26.80
CA PRO A 146 0.69 13.25 25.46
C PRO A 146 0.36 11.76 25.49
N PRO A 147 -0.52 11.27 24.59
CA PRO A 147 -0.85 9.84 24.52
C PRO A 147 0.41 8.98 24.39
N SER A 148 0.41 7.78 24.98
CA SER A 148 1.55 6.87 24.89
C SER A 148 1.73 6.30 23.48
N ASN A 149 2.91 5.75 23.18
CA ASN A 149 3.13 5.03 21.93
C ASN A 149 2.19 3.81 21.79
N ASN A 150 1.95 3.09 22.88
CA ASN A 150 0.96 2.00 22.91
C ASN A 150 -0.45 2.47 22.54
N THR A 151 -0.79 3.72 22.87
CA THR A 151 -2.08 4.31 22.48
C THR A 151 -2.15 4.46 20.97
N ALA A 152 -1.11 5.05 20.36
CA ALA A 152 -1.01 5.19 18.91
C ALA A 152 -0.99 3.83 18.20
N SER A 153 -0.29 2.82 18.73
CA SER A 153 -0.29 1.46 18.18
C SER A 153 -1.65 0.80 18.18
N ARG A 154 -2.45 0.99 19.24
CA ARG A 154 -3.83 0.48 19.27
C ARG A 154 -4.71 1.17 18.23
N VAL A 155 -4.54 2.48 18.06
CA VAL A 155 -5.24 3.25 17.02
C VAL A 155 -4.82 2.80 15.63
N ALA A 156 -3.52 2.59 15.39
CA ALA A 156 -3.00 2.04 14.13
C ALA A 156 -3.60 0.68 13.82
N ALA A 157 -3.55 -0.26 14.78
CA ALA A 157 -4.10 -1.59 14.62
C ALA A 157 -5.59 -1.56 14.26
N LEU A 158 -6.39 -0.77 14.99
CA LEU A 158 -7.81 -0.61 14.73
C LEU A 158 -8.10 0.06 13.37
N GLY A 159 -7.33 1.09 13.02
CA GLY A 159 -7.46 1.79 11.75
C GLY A 159 -7.21 0.86 10.56
N PHE A 160 -6.07 0.16 10.55
CA PHE A 160 -5.74 -0.79 9.48
C PHE A 160 -6.66 -2.01 9.45
N HIS A 161 -7.12 -2.49 10.61
CA HIS A 161 -8.17 -3.50 10.67
C HIS A 161 -9.44 -3.01 9.96
N ASN A 162 -9.95 -1.82 10.29
CA ASN A 162 -11.17 -1.31 9.69
C ASN A 162 -11.03 -1.06 8.18
N LEU A 163 -9.86 -0.59 7.72
CA LEU A 163 -9.56 -0.49 6.29
C LEU A 163 -9.59 -1.86 5.62
N ALA A 164 -8.85 -2.83 6.18
CA ALA A 164 -8.74 -4.17 5.64
C ALA A 164 -10.07 -4.92 5.60
N PHE A 165 -10.98 -4.70 6.56
CA PHE A 165 -12.30 -5.33 6.62
C PHE A 165 -13.41 -4.57 5.90
N ASN A 166 -13.13 -3.38 5.38
CA ASN A 166 -14.10 -2.66 4.57
C ASN A 166 -14.33 -3.35 3.22
N ALA A 167 -15.53 -3.24 2.64
CA ALA A 167 -15.86 -3.85 1.35
C ALA A 167 -14.94 -3.38 0.20
N ASN A 168 -14.48 -2.13 0.24
CA ASN A 168 -13.60 -1.57 -0.79
C ASN A 168 -12.12 -1.73 -0.46
N ASN A 169 -11.77 -2.23 0.72
CA ASN A 169 -10.41 -2.37 1.26
C ASN A 169 -9.58 -1.06 1.37
N PHE A 170 -9.95 0.01 0.66
CA PHE A 170 -9.31 1.34 0.65
C PHE A 170 -7.79 1.29 0.55
N GLY A 171 -7.30 0.43 -0.35
CA GLY A 171 -5.89 0.23 -0.60
C GLY A 171 -5.17 -0.65 0.42
N VAL A 172 -5.86 -1.21 1.42
CA VAL A 172 -5.27 -2.09 2.45
C VAL A 172 -5.63 -3.55 2.19
N THR A 173 -4.63 -4.39 2.00
CA THR A 173 -4.80 -5.84 1.79
C THR A 173 -3.86 -6.64 2.67
N VAL A 174 -4.24 -7.88 3.00
CA VAL A 174 -3.35 -8.84 3.67
C VAL A 174 -2.74 -9.75 2.62
N ILE A 175 -1.43 -9.95 2.69
CA ILE A 175 -0.70 -10.86 1.81
C ILE A 175 0.12 -11.87 2.63
N ASN A 176 0.45 -12.99 2.00
CA ASN A 176 1.28 -14.03 2.60
C ASN A 176 2.70 -13.53 2.87
N GLY A 177 3.27 -13.98 3.98
CA GLY A 177 4.70 -13.94 4.23
C GLY A 177 5.30 -15.33 4.21
N SER A 178 6.05 -15.68 5.26
CA SER A 178 6.53 -17.04 5.48
C SER A 178 5.38 -18.02 5.73
N GLN A 179 4.26 -17.53 6.26
CA GLN A 179 3.04 -18.28 6.45
C GLN A 179 2.10 -18.16 5.24
N GLN A 180 1.45 -19.26 4.90
CA GLN A 180 0.45 -19.31 3.83
C GLN A 180 -0.96 -19.08 4.38
N ASN A 181 -1.87 -18.67 3.49
CA ASN A 181 -3.28 -18.38 3.80
C ASN A 181 -3.47 -17.24 4.80
N CYS A 182 -2.62 -16.21 4.72
CA CYS A 182 -2.79 -15.01 5.49
C CYS A 182 -4.13 -14.35 5.15
N MET A 183 -4.89 -14.02 6.18
CA MET A 183 -6.21 -13.43 6.05
C MET A 183 -6.40 -12.32 7.06
N ARG A 184 -7.17 -11.32 6.65
CA ARG A 184 -7.65 -10.26 7.53
C ARG A 184 -8.44 -10.86 8.67
#